data_AF-A0A1C3UWG0-F1
#
_entry.id   AF-A0A1C3UWG0-F1
#
_cell.length_a   1.000
_cell.length_b   1.000
_cell.length_c   1.000
_cell.angle_alpha   90.00
_cell.angle_beta   90.00
_cell.angle_gamma   90.00
#
_symmetry.space_group_name_H-M   'P 1'
#
loop_
_entity.id
_entity.type
_entity.pdbx_description
1 polymer ?
#
loop_
_entity_poly.entity_id
_entity_poly.type
_entity_poly.pdbx_seq_one_letter_code
_entity_poly.pdbx_strand_id
1 'polypeptide(L)'
;MGLSFPNRSRSYDASAKRIRFTGHDGMFEVSFLVDADVFPGSNTEAGYLAAFDAGRDSIQKVAVKAYGYARRRLYILTASDFR
;
A
#
# COMPACT_ATOMS: atom_id res chain seq x y z
N MET A 1 -18.82 6.04 -1.96
CA MET A 1 -18.16 5.55 -0.73
C MET A 1 -16.72 5.31 -1.07
N GLY A 2 -15.83 6.05 -0.42
CA GLY A 2 -14.44 6.19 -0.81
C GLY A 2 -13.53 5.63 0.27
N LEU A 3 -12.52 4.90 -0.16
CA LEU A 3 -11.51 4.37 0.73
C LEU A 3 -10.76 5.52 1.39
N SER A 4 -10.81 5.55 2.71
CA SER A 4 -10.18 6.57 3.54
C SER A 4 -8.97 5.97 4.23
N PHE A 5 -7.90 6.73 4.37
CA PHE A 5 -6.68 6.29 5.04
C PHE A 5 -6.39 7.18 6.26
N PRO A 6 -7.29 7.21 7.26
CA PRO A 6 -7.14 8.09 8.42
C PRO A 6 -5.89 7.72 9.25
N ASN A 7 -5.53 6.44 9.28
CA ASN A 7 -4.37 5.94 9.98
C ASN A 7 -3.16 5.83 9.04
N ARG A 8 -1.97 6.23 9.54
CA ARG A 8 -0.68 5.92 8.90
C ARG A 8 -0.18 4.52 9.23
N SER A 9 -1.08 3.57 9.47
CA SER A 9 -0.74 2.18 9.77
C SER A 9 0.03 1.59 8.60
N ARG A 10 1.33 1.39 8.81
CA ARG A 10 2.28 0.80 7.86
C ARG A 10 3.18 -0.15 8.62
N SER A 11 3.35 -1.34 8.09
CA SER A 11 4.24 -2.36 8.64
C SER A 11 5.02 -2.97 7.48
N TYR A 12 6.33 -3.04 7.61
CA TYR A 12 7.17 -3.70 6.63
C TYR A 12 7.34 -5.16 7.00
N ASP A 13 7.00 -6.04 6.07
CA ASP A 13 7.29 -7.46 6.14
C ASP A 13 8.66 -7.72 5.52
N ALA A 14 9.66 -7.95 6.37
CA ALA A 14 11.03 -8.25 5.93
C ALA A 14 11.15 -9.63 5.26
N SER A 15 10.28 -10.58 5.59
CA SER A 15 10.30 -11.94 5.04
C SER A 15 9.80 -11.95 3.60
N ALA A 16 8.75 -11.19 3.32
CA ALA A 16 8.19 -11.04 1.98
C ALA A 16 8.81 -9.87 1.19
N LYS A 17 9.56 -8.98 1.87
CA LYS A 17 9.99 -7.67 1.35
C LYS A 17 8.79 -6.88 0.82
N ARG A 18 7.81 -6.60 1.69
CA ARG A 18 6.59 -5.87 1.29
C ARG A 18 6.15 -4.90 2.36
N ILE A 19 5.56 -3.79 1.96
CA ILE A 19 4.95 -2.82 2.87
C ILE A 19 3.46 -3.08 2.93
N ARG A 20 2.96 -3.44 4.11
CA ARG A 20 1.54 -3.57 4.38
C ARG A 20 0.99 -2.26 4.92
N PHE A 21 -0.15 -1.83 4.42
CA PHE A 21 -0.92 -0.73 4.97
C PHE A 21 -2.42 -1.04 4.92
N THR A 22 -3.21 -0.30 5.72
CA THR A 22 -4.65 -0.52 5.83
C THR A 22 -5.41 0.72 5.40
N GLY A 23 -6.47 0.53 4.63
CA GLY A 23 -7.47 1.56 4.34
C GLY A 23 -8.82 1.17 4.90
N HIS A 24 -9.69 2.16 5.08
CA HIS A 24 -11.01 2.01 5.67
C HIS A 24 -12.09 2.45 4.68
N ASP A 25 -13.05 1.58 4.39
CA ASP A 25 -14.29 1.93 3.70
C ASP A 25 -15.43 1.95 4.73
N GLY A 26 -15.51 3.04 5.49
CA GLY A 26 -16.42 3.15 6.64
C GLY A 26 -15.98 2.23 7.80
N MET A 27 -16.78 1.20 8.08
CA MET A 27 -16.49 0.21 9.14
C MET A 27 -15.58 -0.93 8.68
N PHE A 28 -15.31 -1.07 7.38
CA PHE A 28 -14.52 -2.18 6.86
C PHE A 28 -13.05 -1.81 6.68
N GLU A 29 -12.18 -2.60 7.29
CA GLU A 29 -10.74 -2.54 7.05
C GLU A 29 -10.37 -3.34 5.79
N VAL A 30 -9.58 -2.70 4.93
CA VAL A 30 -9.06 -3.27 3.69
C VAL A 30 -7.54 -3.25 3.77
N SER A 31 -6.93 -4.42 3.69
CA SER A 31 -5.48 -4.58 3.72
C SER A 31 -4.89 -4.43 2.32
N PHE A 32 -3.85 -3.63 2.19
CA PHE A 32 -3.07 -3.45 0.98
C PHE A 32 -1.61 -3.83 1.25
N LEU A 33 -1.01 -4.55 0.32
CA LEU A 33 0.38 -4.97 0.34
C LEU A 33 1.07 -4.35 -0.87
N VAL A 34 2.15 -3.61 -0.67
CA VAL A 34 2.98 -3.06 -1.75
C VAL A 34 4.28 -3.84 -1.78
N ASP A 35 4.66 -4.31 -2.96
CA ASP A 35 5.95 -4.99 -3.12
C ASP A 35 7.12 -4.01 -2.91
N ALA A 36 8.17 -4.42 -2.19
CA ALA A 36 9.35 -3.60 -2.01
C ALA A 36 10.11 -3.36 -3.32
N ASP A 37 9.89 -4.20 -4.33
CA ASP A 37 10.43 -4.03 -5.69
C ASP A 37 10.03 -2.68 -6.32
N VAL A 38 8.92 -2.08 -5.85
CA VAL A 38 8.49 -0.73 -6.24
C VAL A 38 9.49 0.35 -5.83
N PHE A 39 10.35 0.08 -4.84
CA PHE A 39 11.32 1.03 -4.29
C PHE A 39 12.76 0.57 -4.56
N PRO A 40 13.24 0.68 -5.82
CA PRO A 40 14.60 0.34 -6.16
C PRO A 40 15.57 1.27 -5.42
N GLY A 41 16.40 0.71 -4.53
CA GLY A 41 17.47 1.43 -3.84
C GLY A 41 17.36 1.51 -2.32
N SER A 42 16.25 1.07 -1.72
CA SER A 42 16.19 0.87 -0.27
C SER A 42 16.57 -0.57 0.08
N ASN A 43 17.45 -0.77 1.05
CA ASN A 43 17.77 -2.11 1.60
C ASN A 43 17.42 -2.23 3.09
N THR A 44 16.92 -1.15 3.68
CA THR A 44 16.51 -1.07 5.08
C THR A 44 15.03 -0.81 5.16
N GLU A 45 14.38 -1.36 6.19
CA GLU A 45 12.97 -1.09 6.48
C GLU A 45 12.65 0.41 6.49
N ALA A 46 13.49 1.21 7.16
CA ALA A 46 13.31 2.66 7.21
C ALA A 46 13.35 3.32 5.82
N GLY A 47 14.23 2.85 4.92
CA GLY A 47 14.29 3.34 3.54
C GLY A 47 13.00 3.03 2.77
N TYR A 48 12.51 1.79 2.87
CA TYR A 48 11.25 1.39 2.26
C TYR A 48 10.07 2.20 2.79
N LEU A 49 9.98 2.39 4.11
CA LEU A 49 8.93 3.20 4.73
C LEU A 49 9.02 4.68 4.33
N ALA A 50 10.22 5.24 4.19
CA ALA A 50 10.42 6.61 3.75
C ALA A 50 10.03 6.80 2.28
N ALA A 51 10.43 5.87 1.40
CA ALA A 51 10.07 5.90 -0.01
C ALA A 51 8.54 5.71 -0.20
N PHE A 52 7.92 4.87 0.61
CA PHE A 52 6.46 4.74 0.66
C PHE A 52 5.80 6.02 1.15
N ASP A 53 6.32 6.68 2.20
CA ASP A 53 5.75 7.94 2.70
C ASP A 53 5.85 9.05 1.64
N ALA A 54 6.98 9.12 0.91
CA ALA A 54 7.18 10.04 -0.20
C ALA A 54 6.20 9.77 -1.38
N GLY A 55 5.94 8.48 -1.69
CA GLY A 55 5.03 8.05 -2.75
C GLY A 55 3.58 7.80 -2.31
N ARG A 56 3.23 8.13 -1.05
CA ARG A 56 2.01 7.64 -0.41
C ARG A 56 0.72 8.04 -1.13
N ASP A 57 0.67 9.28 -1.63
CA ASP A 57 -0.49 9.80 -2.36
C ASP A 57 -0.77 8.97 -3.63
N SER A 58 0.27 8.66 -4.41
CA SER A 58 0.17 7.81 -5.60
C SER A 58 -0.27 6.39 -5.24
N ILE A 59 0.27 5.82 -4.17
CA ILE A 59 -0.11 4.48 -3.68
C ILE A 59 -1.57 4.44 -3.25
N GLN A 60 -2.05 5.46 -2.54
CA GLN A 60 -3.45 5.54 -2.15
C GLN A 60 -4.37 5.68 -3.36
N LYS A 61 -3.98 6.45 -4.38
CA LYS A 61 -4.74 6.57 -5.64
C LYS A 61 -4.86 5.22 -6.35
N VAL A 62 -3.75 4.49 -6.49
CA VAL A 62 -3.74 3.15 -7.09
C VAL A 62 -4.59 2.18 -6.26
N ALA A 63 -4.48 2.20 -4.93
CA ALA A 63 -5.28 1.39 -4.02
C ALA A 63 -6.79 1.65 -4.16
N VAL A 64 -7.20 2.93 -4.22
CA VAL A 64 -8.60 3.33 -4.45
C VAL A 64 -9.08 2.84 -5.82
N LYS A 65 -8.25 2.97 -6.84
CA LYS A 65 -8.55 2.51 -8.20
C LYS A 65 -8.73 0.98 -8.24
N ALA A 66 -7.78 0.23 -7.67
CA ALA A 66 -7.85 -1.23 -7.55
C ALA A 66 -9.08 -1.69 -6.76
N TYR A 67 -9.42 -0.97 -5.69
CA TYR A 67 -10.61 -1.24 -4.90
C TYR A 67 -11.90 -1.03 -5.68
N GLY A 68 -11.96 0.03 -6.50
CA GLY A 68 -13.08 0.31 -7.39
C GLY A 68 -13.35 -0.80 -8.40
N TYR A 69 -12.32 -1.53 -8.86
CA TYR A 69 -12.48 -2.62 -9.82
C TYR A 69 -13.05 -3.90 -9.22
N ALA A 70 -12.63 -4.27 -8.02
CA ALA A 70 -13.11 -5.48 -7.37
C ALA A 70 -13.07 -5.31 -5.87
N ARG A 71 -14.20 -5.20 -5.15
CA ARG A 71 -14.27 -5.01 -3.69
C ARG A 71 -13.82 -6.24 -2.90
N ARG A 72 -12.51 -6.37 -2.68
CA ARG A 72 -11.83 -7.41 -1.89
C ARG A 72 -11.34 -6.83 -0.57
N ARG A 73 -11.02 -7.70 0.38
CA ARG A 73 -10.43 -7.31 1.67
C ARG A 73 -8.91 -7.24 1.65
N LEU A 74 -8.28 -7.82 0.62
CA LEU A 74 -6.84 -7.88 0.45
C LEU A 74 -6.47 -7.56 -0.99
N TYR A 75 -5.52 -6.63 -1.16
CA TYR A 75 -4.91 -6.32 -2.46
C TYR A 75 -3.40 -6.38 -2.35
N ILE A 76 -2.79 -6.82 -3.44
CA ILE A 76 -1.35 -6.84 -3.62
C ILE A 76 -1.07 -5.91 -4.79
N LEU A 77 -0.45 -4.77 -4.50
CA LEU A 77 0.02 -3.79 -5.45
C LEU A 77 1.48 -4.09 -5.75
N THR A 78 1.75 -4.35 -7.02
CA THR A 78 3.09 -4.62 -7.53
C THR A 78 3.57 -3.44 -8.35
N ALA A 79 4.86 -3.39 -8.71
CA ALA A 79 5.39 -2.33 -9.59
C ALA A 79 4.60 -2.18 -10.91
N SER A 80 3.96 -3.25 -11.38
CA SER A 80 3.10 -3.25 -12.57
C SER A 80 1.83 -2.40 -12.40
N ASP A 81 1.31 -2.27 -11.17
CA ASP A 81 0.11 -1.47 -10.87
C ASP A 81 0.41 0.04 -10.86
N PHE A 82 1.69 0.41 -10.81
CA PHE A 82 2.17 1.79 -10.80
C PHE A 82 2.64 2.30 -12.17
N ARG A 83 2.53 1.48 -13.22
CA ARG A 83 3.01 1.80 -14.57
C ARG A 83 1.95 2.47 -15.46
#